data_AF-J3M2C8-F1
#
_entry.id   AF-J3M2C8-F1
#
_cell.length_a   1.000
_cell.length_b   1.000
_cell.length_c   1.000
_cell.angle_alpha   90.00
_cell.angle_beta   90.00
_cell.angle_gamma   90.00
#
_symmetry.space_group_name_H-M   'P 1'
#
loop_
_entity.id
_entity.type
_entity.pdbx_description
1 polymer ?
#
loop_
_entity_poly.entity_id
_entity_poly.type
_entity_poly.pdbx_seq_one_letter_code
_entity_poly.pdbx_strand_id
1 'polypeptide(L)'
;MGRAAVEMPSGPTSTDRGELALPGGGADAMDTGRSPSAAEEAIDSVSTKAEEVAAYHSSEAKRARLQSMLAALLDDPILADVPRKPSLADVDTLINLELGSAMRITVVKLDSTSFDVAVLNTATVKDLKMAIRKKINEIEQEQMGHRHISWKHIWDNYCLTHQSEKLMDDNFVLSSHGIRNNSKVSFLPHIMSRVYRKHSRRRKHRFFHGLSRKM
;
A
#
# COMPACT_ATOMS: atom_id res chain seq x y z
N MET A 1 49.76 -34.75 -23.18
CA MET A 1 48.49 -34.28 -23.79
C MET A 1 47.57 -33.94 -22.62
N GLY A 2 47.38 -32.72 -22.18
CA GLY A 2 47.28 -31.46 -22.92
C GLY A 2 45.81 -31.07 -22.97
N ARG A 3 45.34 -30.26 -22.01
CA ARG A 3 44.47 -29.08 -22.21
C ARG A 3 44.04 -28.49 -20.87
N ALA A 4 44.51 -27.26 -20.66
CA ALA A 4 44.00 -26.28 -19.71
C ALA A 4 42.74 -25.60 -20.29
N ALA A 5 41.89 -25.07 -19.41
CA ALA A 5 41.14 -23.81 -19.54
C ALA A 5 39.98 -23.75 -18.53
N VAL A 6 39.54 -22.64 -17.97
CA VAL A 6 40.05 -21.26 -17.84
C VAL A 6 39.15 -20.65 -16.75
N GLU A 7 39.78 -19.96 -15.80
CA GLU A 7 39.17 -19.11 -14.78
C GLU A 7 38.79 -17.75 -15.40
N MET A 8 37.60 -17.23 -15.10
CA MET A 8 37.13 -15.93 -15.59
C MET A 8 36.78 -15.01 -14.40
N PRO A 9 37.48 -13.88 -14.21
CA PRO A 9 37.07 -12.86 -13.24
C PRO A 9 36.39 -11.63 -13.86
N SER A 10 35.36 -11.17 -13.14
CA SER A 10 35.03 -9.78 -12.78
C SER A 10 35.03 -8.67 -13.84
N GLY A 11 33.85 -8.12 -14.13
CA GLY A 11 33.66 -6.88 -14.90
C GLY A 11 33.89 -5.59 -14.08
N PRO A 12 34.27 -4.47 -14.73
CA PRO A 12 34.64 -3.24 -14.03
C PRO A 12 33.48 -2.24 -13.84
N THR A 13 33.62 -1.53 -12.72
CA THR A 13 32.99 -0.27 -12.30
C THR A 13 33.21 0.88 -13.27
N SER A 14 32.19 1.74 -13.46
CA SER A 14 32.27 3.00 -14.19
C SER A 14 32.18 4.18 -13.22
N THR A 15 33.25 4.96 -13.18
CA THR A 15 33.36 6.30 -12.57
C THR A 15 34.14 7.18 -13.55
N ASP A 16 33.82 8.48 -13.52
CA ASP A 16 34.58 9.66 -13.97
C ASP A 16 33.96 10.38 -15.19
N ARG A 17 33.27 11.51 -15.00
CA ARG A 17 33.74 12.91 -14.79
C ARG A 17 34.47 13.48 -16.01
N GLY A 18 33.87 14.50 -16.61
CA GLY A 18 34.42 15.29 -17.71
C GLY A 18 34.00 16.75 -17.54
N GLU A 19 34.88 17.50 -16.90
CA GLU A 19 34.87 18.94 -16.64
C GLU A 19 35.31 19.70 -17.90
N LEU A 20 34.66 20.82 -18.22
CA LEU A 20 35.13 21.77 -19.25
C LEU A 20 34.87 23.21 -18.80
N ALA A 21 35.95 23.97 -18.80
CA ALA A 21 36.11 25.31 -18.25
C ALA A 21 35.80 26.44 -19.26
N LEU A 22 35.67 27.64 -18.69
CA LEU A 22 35.45 29.00 -19.26
C LEU A 22 36.56 29.45 -20.24
N PRO A 23 36.39 30.57 -20.98
CA PRO A 23 36.62 31.96 -20.50
C PRO A 23 35.59 32.97 -21.08
N GLY A 24 35.43 34.27 -20.78
CA GLY A 24 36.20 35.30 -20.06
C GLY A 24 36.02 36.66 -20.81
N GLY A 25 35.83 37.77 -20.06
CA GLY A 25 35.93 39.18 -20.52
C GLY A 25 34.64 39.82 -21.08
N GLY A 26 34.28 41.09 -20.90
CA GLY A 26 34.84 42.28 -20.25
C GLY A 26 33.94 43.47 -20.69
N ALA A 27 33.33 44.20 -19.74
CA ALA A 27 33.54 45.63 -19.44
C ALA A 27 32.81 46.69 -20.31
N ASP A 28 32.23 47.66 -19.59
CA ASP A 28 31.96 49.07 -19.92
C ASP A 28 30.70 49.52 -20.70
N ALA A 29 29.78 50.19 -19.97
CA ALA A 29 29.58 51.66 -20.02
C ALA A 29 28.11 52.17 -20.07
N MET A 30 27.90 53.20 -19.26
CA MET A 30 27.03 54.38 -19.41
C MET A 30 25.51 54.33 -19.06
N ASP A 31 25.27 54.93 -17.90
CA ASP A 31 24.07 55.61 -17.40
C ASP A 31 23.34 56.50 -18.42
N THR A 32 22.01 56.46 -18.44
CA THR A 32 21.13 57.65 -18.42
C THR A 32 19.72 57.27 -17.94
N GLY A 33 19.25 57.96 -16.90
CA GLY A 33 17.94 57.74 -16.32
C GLY A 33 16.76 58.10 -17.23
N ARG A 34 15.66 57.34 -17.09
CA ARG A 34 14.30 57.82 -17.35
C ARG A 34 13.29 57.03 -16.51
N SER A 35 12.54 57.74 -15.69
CA SER A 35 11.49 57.25 -14.79
C SER A 35 10.44 56.40 -15.52
N PRO A 36 9.93 55.30 -14.92
CA PRO A 36 8.73 54.65 -15.43
C PRO A 36 7.50 55.40 -14.88
N SER A 37 6.76 56.02 -15.78
CA SER A 37 5.39 56.49 -15.52
C SER A 37 4.50 55.26 -15.31
N ALA A 38 3.75 55.29 -14.22
CA ALA A 38 2.70 54.34 -13.91
C ALA A 38 1.67 54.22 -15.04
N ALA A 39 1.16 53.00 -15.21
CA ALA A 39 -0.03 52.56 -15.94
C ALA A 39 0.24 51.65 -17.16
N GLU A 40 0.68 50.41 -16.92
CA GLU A 40 0.36 49.29 -17.84
C GLU A 40 0.61 47.91 -17.20
N GLU A 41 0.03 47.62 -16.03
CA GLU A 41 -0.11 46.24 -15.54
C GLU A 41 -1.44 46.07 -14.81
N ALA A 42 -2.52 45.79 -15.55
CA ALA A 42 -3.78 45.35 -14.97
C ALA A 42 -4.65 44.55 -15.95
N ILE A 43 -4.07 43.62 -16.72
CA ILE A 43 -4.84 42.65 -17.53
C ILE A 43 -4.12 41.30 -17.66
N ASP A 44 -3.84 40.59 -16.55
CA ASP A 44 -3.45 39.17 -16.67
C ASP A 44 -3.84 38.27 -15.48
N SER A 45 -4.66 38.75 -14.54
CA SER A 45 -5.05 37.93 -13.36
C SER A 45 -6.41 37.24 -13.49
N VAL A 46 -7.19 37.53 -14.55
CA VAL A 46 -8.54 36.95 -14.75
C VAL A 46 -8.53 35.80 -15.77
N SER A 47 -7.62 35.82 -16.75
CA SER A 47 -7.59 34.83 -17.84
C SER A 47 -7.20 33.43 -17.34
N THR A 48 -6.20 33.37 -16.45
CA THR A 48 -5.68 32.11 -15.91
C THR A 48 -6.70 31.33 -15.07
N LYS A 49 -7.63 32.02 -14.40
CA LYS A 49 -8.60 31.37 -13.51
C LYS A 49 -9.76 30.71 -14.25
N ALA A 50 -10.19 31.25 -15.39
CA ALA A 50 -11.25 30.64 -16.20
C ALA A 50 -10.74 29.39 -16.94
N GLU A 51 -9.49 29.42 -17.40
CA GLU A 51 -8.84 28.29 -18.07
C GLU A 51 -8.53 27.14 -17.09
N GLU A 52 -8.09 27.46 -15.86
CA GLU A 52 -7.88 26.48 -14.80
C GLU A 52 -9.20 25.78 -14.42
N VAL A 53 -10.29 26.54 -14.24
CA VAL A 53 -11.62 26.01 -13.89
C VAL A 53 -12.20 25.15 -15.02
N ALA A 54 -12.02 25.55 -16.28
CA ALA A 54 -12.41 24.73 -17.44
C ALA A 54 -11.61 23.42 -17.52
N ALA A 55 -10.31 23.46 -17.23
CA ALA A 55 -9.46 22.27 -17.16
C ALA A 55 -9.88 21.33 -16.02
N TYR A 56 -10.22 21.87 -14.83
CA TYR A 56 -10.76 21.07 -13.72
C TYR A 56 -12.09 20.40 -14.09
N HIS A 57 -13.05 21.13 -14.66
CA HIS A 57 -14.33 20.55 -15.09
C HIS A 57 -14.16 19.47 -16.17
N SER A 58 -13.20 19.66 -17.09
CA SER A 58 -12.84 18.63 -18.09
C SER A 58 -12.26 17.38 -17.43
N SER A 59 -11.41 17.54 -16.40
CA SER A 59 -10.83 16.41 -15.65
C SER A 59 -11.88 15.64 -14.83
N GLU A 60 -12.83 16.36 -14.22
CA GLU A 60 -13.94 15.78 -13.47
C GLU A 60 -14.87 15.00 -14.41
N ALA A 61 -15.22 15.58 -15.56
CA ALA A 61 -16.01 14.90 -16.58
C ALA A 61 -15.33 13.64 -17.12
N LYS A 62 -14.01 13.68 -17.36
CA LYS A 62 -13.23 12.49 -17.75
C LYS A 62 -13.24 11.43 -16.66
N ARG A 63 -13.05 11.82 -15.39
CA ARG A 63 -13.10 10.91 -14.25
C ARG A 63 -14.47 10.26 -14.10
N ALA A 64 -15.56 11.03 -14.23
CA ALA A 64 -16.92 10.50 -14.19
C ALA A 64 -17.17 9.49 -15.32
N ARG A 65 -16.69 9.77 -16.53
CA ARG A 65 -16.76 8.83 -17.67
C ARG A 65 -16.00 7.53 -17.37
N LEU A 66 -14.77 7.62 -16.85
CA LEU A 66 -13.97 6.44 -16.47
C LEU A 66 -14.65 5.63 -15.37
N GLN A 67 -15.21 6.29 -14.36
CA GLN A 67 -15.92 5.63 -13.26
C GLN A 67 -17.18 4.91 -13.75
N SER A 68 -17.93 5.52 -14.68
CA SER A 68 -19.10 4.91 -15.31
C SER A 68 -18.72 3.67 -16.12
N MET A 69 -17.67 3.75 -16.96
CA MET A 69 -17.17 2.60 -17.71
C MET A 69 -16.66 1.49 -16.78
N LEU A 70 -15.94 1.83 -15.71
CA LEU A 70 -15.46 0.86 -14.72
C LEU A 70 -16.62 0.16 -14.00
N ALA A 71 -17.68 0.88 -13.64
CA ALA A 71 -18.87 0.28 -13.04
C ALA A 71 -19.55 -0.72 -14.00
N ALA A 72 -19.73 -0.34 -15.27
CA ALA A 72 -20.32 -1.22 -16.27
C ALA A 72 -19.50 -2.50 -16.52
N LEU A 73 -18.17 -2.42 -16.45
CA LEU A 73 -17.30 -3.59 -16.56
C LEU A 73 -17.42 -4.50 -15.33
N LEU A 74 -17.48 -3.94 -14.12
CA LEU A 74 -17.60 -4.74 -12.89
C LEU A 74 -18.96 -5.43 -12.74
N ASP A 75 -19.97 -5.01 -13.50
CA ASP A 75 -21.27 -5.68 -13.57
C ASP A 75 -21.28 -6.89 -14.53
N ASP A 76 -20.22 -7.09 -15.33
CA ASP A 76 -20.10 -8.24 -16.25
C ASP A 76 -19.88 -9.54 -15.44
N PRO A 77 -20.69 -10.60 -15.66
CA PRO A 77 -20.50 -11.88 -14.97
C PRO A 77 -19.13 -12.52 -15.19
N ILE A 78 -18.41 -12.18 -16.26
CA ILE A 78 -17.06 -12.68 -16.52
C ILE A 78 -16.06 -12.15 -15.49
N LEU A 79 -16.32 -10.97 -14.90
CA LEU A 79 -15.45 -10.31 -13.92
C LEU A 79 -15.96 -10.45 -12.49
N ALA A 80 -16.79 -11.46 -12.21
CA ALA A 80 -17.38 -11.69 -10.88
C ALA A 80 -16.35 -12.00 -9.78
N ASP A 81 -15.13 -12.37 -10.15
CA ASP A 81 -13.99 -12.61 -9.27
C ASP A 81 -13.27 -11.31 -8.83
N VAL A 82 -13.43 -10.23 -9.60
CA VAL A 82 -12.83 -8.92 -9.32
C VAL A 82 -13.60 -8.24 -8.18
N PRO A 83 -12.91 -7.72 -7.14
CA PRO A 83 -13.58 -6.98 -6.08
C PRO A 83 -14.24 -5.69 -6.62
N ARG A 84 -15.40 -5.31 -6.08
CA ARG A 84 -16.15 -4.10 -6.49
C ARG A 84 -15.36 -2.79 -6.42
N LYS A 85 -14.27 -2.77 -5.64
CA LYS A 85 -13.33 -1.64 -5.54
C LYS A 85 -11.92 -2.17 -5.81
N PRO A 86 -11.57 -2.43 -7.09
CA PRO A 86 -10.30 -3.03 -7.42
C PRO A 86 -9.16 -2.02 -7.23
N SER A 87 -8.07 -2.47 -6.64
CA SER A 87 -6.77 -1.80 -6.75
C SER A 87 -5.95 -2.45 -7.87
N LEU A 88 -5.00 -1.72 -8.44
CA LEU A 88 -4.11 -2.27 -9.49
C LEU A 88 -3.42 -3.57 -9.02
N ALA A 89 -2.98 -3.59 -7.77
CA ALA A 89 -2.37 -4.77 -7.17
C ALA A 89 -3.32 -5.99 -7.15
N ASP A 90 -4.63 -5.79 -6.93
CA ASP A 90 -5.56 -6.92 -6.93
C ASP A 90 -5.74 -7.48 -8.34
N VAL A 91 -5.88 -6.60 -9.33
CA VAL A 91 -6.02 -7.02 -10.73
C VAL A 91 -4.76 -7.75 -11.18
N ASP A 92 -3.58 -7.22 -10.84
CA ASP A 92 -2.31 -7.88 -11.11
C ASP A 92 -2.24 -9.25 -10.42
N THR A 93 -2.72 -9.39 -9.17
CA THR A 93 -2.75 -10.70 -8.52
C THR A 93 -3.70 -11.69 -9.20
N LEU A 94 -4.83 -11.23 -9.76
CA LEU A 94 -5.77 -12.08 -10.49
C LEU A 94 -5.20 -12.51 -11.84
N ILE A 95 -4.56 -11.60 -12.57
CA ILE A 95 -3.81 -11.93 -13.79
C ILE A 95 -2.72 -12.95 -13.47
N ASN A 96 -1.95 -12.73 -12.40
CA ASN A 96 -0.93 -13.69 -11.97
C ASN A 96 -1.52 -15.04 -11.54
N LEU A 97 -2.76 -15.09 -11.05
CA LEU A 97 -3.44 -16.33 -10.71
C LEU A 97 -3.76 -17.13 -11.97
N GLU A 98 -4.26 -16.46 -13.01
CA GLU A 98 -4.53 -17.08 -14.32
C GLU A 98 -3.23 -17.55 -15.01
N LEU A 99 -2.15 -16.79 -14.87
CA LEU A 99 -0.82 -17.14 -15.39
C LEU A 99 -0.06 -18.16 -14.52
N GLY A 100 -0.61 -18.59 -13.38
CA GLY A 100 0.00 -19.58 -12.47
C GLY A 100 1.12 -19.07 -11.55
N SER A 101 1.36 -17.75 -11.53
CA SER A 101 2.34 -17.09 -10.65
C SER A 101 1.78 -16.69 -9.28
N ALA A 102 0.46 -16.78 -9.11
CA ALA A 102 -0.22 -16.64 -7.83
C ALA A 102 -0.97 -17.94 -7.48
N MET A 103 -1.37 -18.05 -6.21
CA MET A 103 -2.10 -19.18 -5.66
C MET A 103 -3.37 -18.71 -4.96
N ARG A 104 -4.41 -19.54 -5.05
CA ARG A 104 -5.67 -19.36 -4.31
C ARG A 104 -5.62 -20.17 -3.03
N ILE A 105 -5.96 -19.53 -1.92
CA ILE A 105 -5.98 -20.14 -0.59
C ILE A 105 -7.40 -20.02 -0.05
N THR A 106 -7.96 -21.14 0.39
CA THR A 106 -9.28 -21.17 1.03
C THR A 106 -9.11 -20.96 2.53
N VAL A 107 -9.67 -19.90 3.05
CA VAL A 107 -9.60 -19.53 4.46
C VAL A 107 -10.89 -19.93 5.14
N VAL A 108 -10.79 -20.84 6.12
CA VAL A 108 -11.91 -21.33 6.93
C VAL A 108 -12.04 -20.47 8.16
N LYS A 109 -13.19 -19.78 8.28
CA LYS A 109 -13.57 -18.95 9.42
C LYS A 109 -13.95 -19.81 10.62
N LEU A 110 -14.12 -19.15 11.78
CA LEU A 110 -14.54 -19.78 13.03
C LEU A 110 -16.00 -20.28 13.01
N ASP A 111 -16.84 -19.71 12.15
CA ASP A 111 -18.24 -20.09 11.94
C ASP A 111 -18.41 -21.27 10.96
N SER A 112 -17.32 -21.95 10.61
CA SER A 112 -17.23 -23.02 9.61
C SER A 112 -17.50 -22.61 8.15
N THR A 113 -17.75 -21.32 7.88
CA THR A 113 -17.80 -20.81 6.51
C THR A 113 -16.38 -20.62 5.96
N SER A 114 -16.24 -20.59 4.64
CA SER A 114 -14.95 -20.39 3.99
C SER A 114 -15.03 -19.38 2.85
N PHE A 115 -13.93 -18.70 2.59
CA PHE A 115 -13.78 -17.79 1.46
C PHE A 115 -12.39 -17.93 0.86
N ASP A 116 -12.27 -17.59 -0.41
CA ASP A 116 -11.01 -17.69 -1.13
C ASP A 116 -10.28 -16.36 -1.19
N VAL A 117 -8.95 -16.43 -1.12
CA VAL A 117 -8.04 -15.31 -1.22
C VAL A 117 -6.92 -15.65 -2.21
N ALA A 118 -6.65 -14.76 -3.16
CA ALA A 118 -5.53 -14.87 -4.08
C ALA A 118 -4.30 -14.16 -3.51
N VAL A 119 -3.14 -14.82 -3.54
CA VAL A 119 -1.85 -14.25 -3.12
C VAL A 119 -0.74 -14.75 -4.05
N LEU A 120 0.34 -13.97 -4.20
CA LEU A 120 1.48 -14.38 -5.01
C LEU A 120 2.15 -15.65 -4.46
N ASN A 121 2.82 -16.42 -5.33
CA ASN A 121 3.53 -17.63 -4.89
C ASN A 121 4.71 -17.34 -3.94
N THR A 122 5.24 -16.12 -4.02
CA THR A 122 6.31 -15.59 -3.17
C THR A 122 5.78 -14.83 -1.96
N ALA A 123 4.46 -14.78 -1.76
CA ALA A 123 3.84 -14.03 -0.67
C ALA A 123 4.21 -14.60 0.71
N THR A 124 4.25 -13.72 1.69
CA THR A 124 4.54 -14.04 3.09
C THR A 124 3.26 -14.27 3.89
N VAL A 125 3.40 -14.81 5.11
CA VAL A 125 2.29 -14.92 6.08
C VAL A 125 1.65 -13.55 6.35
N LYS A 126 2.46 -12.48 6.40
CA LYS A 126 1.95 -11.12 6.54
C LYS A 126 1.01 -10.73 5.40
N ASP A 127 1.39 -11.06 4.16
CA ASP A 127 0.59 -10.74 2.98
C ASP A 127 -0.74 -11.51 2.99
N LEU A 128 -0.71 -12.78 3.41
CA LEU A 128 -1.92 -13.55 3.62
C LEU A 128 -2.84 -12.92 4.69
N LYS A 129 -2.30 -12.50 5.83
CA LYS A 129 -3.07 -11.79 6.88
C LYS A 129 -3.66 -10.48 6.36
N MET A 130 -2.91 -9.72 5.56
CA MET A 130 -3.39 -8.48 4.94
C MET A 130 -4.51 -8.74 3.93
N ALA A 131 -4.36 -9.76 3.08
CA ALA A 131 -5.35 -10.14 2.09
C ALA A 131 -6.65 -10.66 2.73
N ILE A 132 -6.54 -11.48 3.79
CA ILE A 132 -7.68 -11.89 4.62
C ILE A 132 -8.37 -10.67 5.23
N ARG A 133 -7.59 -9.75 5.82
CA ARG A 133 -8.12 -8.52 6.42
C ARG A 133 -8.93 -7.72 5.41
N LYS A 134 -8.38 -7.56 4.21
CA LYS A 134 -9.03 -6.82 3.13
C LYS A 134 -10.34 -7.50 2.70
N LYS A 135 -10.28 -8.79 2.38
CA LYS A 135 -11.45 -9.56 1.90
C LYS A 135 -12.58 -9.60 2.90
N ILE A 136 -12.28 -9.81 4.19
CA ILE A 136 -13.31 -9.80 5.24
C ILE A 136 -13.89 -8.40 5.44
N ASN A 137 -13.07 -7.34 5.44
CA ASN A 137 -13.61 -5.98 5.55
C ASN A 137 -14.55 -5.64 4.38
N GLU A 138 -14.25 -6.11 3.16
CA GLU A 138 -15.15 -5.94 2.01
C GLU A 138 -16.47 -6.68 2.21
N ILE A 139 -16.42 -7.98 2.54
CA ILE A 139 -17.61 -8.82 2.77
C ILE A 139 -18.47 -8.25 3.91
N GLU A 140 -17.86 -7.85 5.02
CA GLU A 140 -18.58 -7.32 6.18
C GLU A 140 -19.15 -5.92 5.93
N GLN A 141 -18.44 -5.08 5.17
CA GLN A 141 -18.96 -3.77 4.77
C GLN A 141 -20.19 -3.91 3.86
N GLU A 142 -20.23 -4.95 3.01
CA GLU A 142 -21.38 -5.28 2.17
C GLU A 142 -22.57 -5.80 2.98
N GLN A 143 -22.33 -6.66 3.97
CA GLN A 143 -23.40 -7.30 4.75
C GLN A 143 -23.94 -6.43 5.89
N MET A 144 -23.07 -5.70 6.58
CA MET A 144 -23.36 -5.11 7.89
C MET A 144 -23.07 -3.61 8.00
N GLY A 145 -22.62 -2.97 6.91
CA GLY A 145 -22.35 -1.53 6.87
C GLY A 145 -21.12 -1.13 7.70
N HIS A 146 -21.20 -0.01 8.43
CA HIS A 146 -20.07 0.62 9.15
C HIS A 146 -19.63 -0.10 10.44
N ARG A 147 -19.54 -1.43 10.44
CA ARG A 147 -18.94 -2.18 11.55
C ARG A 147 -17.47 -2.38 11.28
N HIS A 148 -16.64 -2.13 12.30
CA HIS A 148 -15.20 -2.29 12.18
C HIS A 148 -14.72 -3.50 12.96
N ILE A 149 -13.98 -4.37 12.27
CA ILE A 149 -13.31 -5.49 12.92
C ILE A 149 -12.00 -5.02 13.54
N SER A 150 -11.81 -5.34 14.82
CA SER A 150 -10.52 -5.14 15.50
C SER A 150 -9.54 -6.24 15.10
N TRP A 151 -8.86 -6.05 13.97
CA TRP A 151 -7.86 -7.00 13.46
C TRP A 151 -6.72 -7.25 14.45
N LYS A 152 -6.34 -6.23 15.23
CA LYS A 152 -5.39 -6.40 16.33
C LYS A 152 -5.88 -7.44 17.33
N HIS A 153 -7.15 -7.40 17.71
CA HIS A 153 -7.72 -8.40 18.60
C HIS A 153 -7.72 -9.80 17.97
N ILE A 154 -8.06 -9.91 16.69
CA ILE A 154 -8.05 -11.20 15.97
C ILE A 154 -6.64 -11.79 16.00
N TRP A 155 -5.63 -11.05 15.56
CA TRP A 155 -4.26 -11.57 15.50
C TRP A 155 -3.61 -11.78 16.88
N ASP A 156 -4.08 -11.07 17.92
CA ASP A 156 -3.64 -11.29 19.30
C ASP A 156 -4.24 -12.56 19.94
N ASN A 157 -5.42 -13.01 19.49
CA ASN A 157 -6.18 -14.12 20.11
C ASN A 157 -6.37 -15.34 19.21
N TYR A 158 -6.03 -15.23 17.93
CA TYR A 158 -6.18 -16.30 16.94
C TYR A 158 -4.93 -16.36 16.06
N CYS A 159 -4.56 -17.57 15.65
CA CYS A 159 -3.53 -17.80 14.65
C CYS A 159 -4.09 -18.55 13.45
N LEU A 160 -3.41 -18.42 12.31
CA LEU A 160 -3.69 -19.20 11.12
C LEU A 160 -2.95 -20.53 11.21
N THR A 161 -3.63 -21.61 10.79
CA THR A 161 -3.04 -22.94 10.80
C THR A 161 -3.27 -23.69 9.49
N HIS A 162 -2.26 -24.43 9.06
CA HIS A 162 -2.29 -25.29 7.90
C HIS A 162 -1.79 -26.68 8.31
N GLN A 163 -2.59 -27.73 8.12
CA GLN A 163 -2.20 -29.12 8.41
C GLN A 163 -1.56 -29.35 9.80
N SER A 164 -2.05 -28.62 10.83
CA SER A 164 -1.53 -28.61 12.22
C SER A 164 -0.27 -27.76 12.47
N GLU A 165 0.29 -27.12 11.45
CA GLU A 165 1.35 -26.12 11.59
C GLU A 165 0.75 -24.71 11.81
N LYS A 166 1.29 -23.97 12.78
CA LYS A 166 0.84 -22.60 13.10
C LYS A 166 1.70 -21.58 12.37
N LEU A 167 1.07 -20.71 11.60
CA LEU A 167 1.73 -19.62 10.87
C LEU A 167 1.95 -18.43 11.83
N MET A 168 3.04 -18.51 12.59
CA MET A 168 3.41 -17.50 13.59
C MET A 168 4.33 -16.42 13.00
N ASP A 169 5.20 -16.81 12.06
CA ASP A 169 6.24 -15.94 11.52
C ASP A 169 5.77 -15.16 10.29
N ASP A 170 5.50 -13.87 10.50
CA ASP A 170 4.96 -12.98 9.47
C ASP A 170 5.87 -12.83 8.23
N ASN A 171 7.18 -12.99 8.40
CA ASN A 171 8.17 -12.83 7.32
C ASN A 171 8.42 -14.11 6.53
N PHE A 172 7.85 -15.24 6.96
CA PHE A 172 8.07 -16.51 6.29
C PHE A 172 7.16 -16.63 5.06
N VAL A 173 7.67 -17.26 4.01
CA VAL A 173 6.93 -17.47 2.78
C VAL A 173 5.87 -18.54 3.01
N LEU A 174 4.72 -18.42 2.36
CA LEU A 174 3.64 -19.41 2.49
C LEU A 174 4.07 -20.79 1.99
N SER A 175 4.80 -20.82 0.87
CA SER A 175 5.32 -22.04 0.25
C SER A 175 6.20 -22.86 1.18
N SER A 176 6.95 -22.23 2.10
CA SER A 176 7.81 -22.94 3.05
C SER A 176 7.07 -23.55 4.24
N HIS A 177 5.83 -23.13 4.50
CA HIS A 177 4.88 -23.83 5.39
C HIS A 177 4.04 -24.90 4.65
N GLY A 178 4.46 -25.28 3.43
CA GLY A 178 3.75 -26.26 2.60
C GLY A 178 2.41 -25.77 2.04
N ILE A 179 2.13 -24.47 2.10
CA ILE A 179 0.90 -23.89 1.54
C ILE A 179 1.08 -23.74 0.03
N ARG A 180 0.15 -24.35 -0.72
CA ARG A 180 0.11 -24.37 -2.18
C ARG A 180 -1.25 -23.90 -2.70
N ASN A 181 -1.41 -23.84 -4.02
CA ASN A 181 -2.70 -23.55 -4.62
C ASN A 181 -3.82 -24.50 -4.15
N ASN A 182 -4.97 -23.93 -3.82
CA ASN A 182 -6.15 -24.56 -3.23
C ASN A 182 -5.93 -25.16 -1.83
N SER A 183 -4.88 -24.74 -1.11
CA SER A 183 -4.67 -25.14 0.28
C SER A 183 -5.68 -24.48 1.21
N LYS A 184 -6.00 -25.16 2.30
CA LYS A 184 -6.96 -24.69 3.31
C LYS A 184 -6.24 -24.22 4.56
N VAL A 185 -6.51 -22.99 4.98
CA VAL A 185 -6.00 -22.42 6.21
C VAL A 185 -7.16 -22.14 7.15
N SER A 186 -7.04 -22.55 8.41
CA SER A 186 -8.09 -22.35 9.42
C SER A 186 -7.64 -21.42 10.53
N PHE A 187 -8.58 -20.68 11.10
CA PHE A 187 -8.36 -19.93 12.34
C PHE A 187 -8.41 -20.88 13.54
N LEU A 188 -7.38 -20.83 14.37
CA LEU A 188 -7.38 -21.49 15.69
C LEU A 188 -7.26 -20.45 16.81
N PRO A 189 -8.00 -20.62 17.92
CA PRO A 189 -7.78 -19.85 19.12
C PRO A 189 -6.32 -19.99 19.59
N HIS A 190 -5.68 -18.86 19.82
CA HIS A 190 -4.32 -18.78 20.31
C HIS A 190 -4.23 -17.71 21.39
N ILE A 191 -4.16 -18.14 22.65
CA ILE A 191 -3.98 -17.23 23.77
C ILE A 191 -2.52 -16.87 23.85
N MET A 192 -2.21 -15.65 23.41
CA MET A 192 -0.94 -15.05 23.66
C MET A 192 -0.79 -14.78 25.19
N SER A 193 -0.11 -15.69 25.91
CA SER A 193 0.36 -15.56 27.31
C SER A 193 0.66 -14.11 27.71
N ARG A 194 -0.08 -13.55 28.67
CA ARG A 194 -0.04 -12.14 29.11
C ARG A 194 1.35 -11.61 29.53
N VAL A 195 2.39 -12.45 29.58
CA VAL A 195 3.75 -12.13 30.00
C VAL A 195 4.42 -11.04 29.14
N TYR A 196 4.06 -10.89 27.86
CA TYR A 196 4.59 -9.80 27.01
C TYR A 196 3.80 -8.49 27.07
N ARG A 197 2.61 -8.47 27.69
CA ARG A 197 1.93 -7.21 27.97
C ARG A 197 2.54 -6.61 29.24
N LYS A 198 3.71 -5.98 29.11
CA LYS A 198 4.19 -5.03 30.11
C LYS A 198 3.10 -3.99 30.30
N HIS A 199 2.34 -4.10 31.39
CA HIS A 199 1.41 -3.05 31.79
C HIS A 199 2.23 -1.78 31.99
N SER A 200 2.10 -0.82 31.07
CA SER A 200 2.52 0.54 31.33
C SER A 200 1.72 1.00 32.54
N ARG A 201 2.37 1.09 33.69
CA ARG A 201 1.75 1.60 34.91
C ARG A 201 1.25 3.00 34.57
N ARG A 202 -0.07 3.14 34.43
CA ARG A 202 -0.75 4.43 34.28
C ARG A 202 -0.20 5.34 35.38
N ARG A 203 0.60 6.35 35.01
CA ARG A 203 1.08 7.37 35.95
C ARG A 203 -0.17 7.98 36.56
N LYS A 204 -0.40 7.74 37.85
CA LYS A 204 -1.42 8.46 38.60
C LYS A 204 -1.02 9.93 38.54
N HIS A 205 -1.80 10.73 37.81
CA HIS A 205 -1.69 12.18 37.91
C HIS A 205 -1.95 12.50 39.39
N ARG A 206 -0.98 13.14 40.05
CA ARG A 206 -1.14 13.62 41.42
C ARG A 206 -2.20 14.71 41.37
N PHE A 207 -3.47 14.31 41.49
CA PHE A 207 -4.52 15.23 41.86
C PHE A 207 -4.21 15.72 43.28
N PHE A 208 -4.25 17.03 43.45
CA PHE A 208 -4.08 17.80 44.69
C PHE A 208 -2.65 18.13 45.15
N HIS A 209 -2.12 19.24 44.62
CA HIS A 209 -1.42 20.25 45.43
C HIS A 209 -2.02 21.64 45.13
N GLY A 210 -3.32 21.76 45.37
CA GLY A 210 -3.98 23.05 45.53
C GLY A 210 -4.72 22.95 46.85
N LEU A 211 -4.25 23.70 47.85
CA LEU A 211 -4.94 24.21 49.06
C LEU A 211 -3.91 24.40 50.18
N SER A 212 -3.12 25.46 50.08
CA SER A 212 -2.63 26.19 51.27
C SER A 212 -2.88 27.68 51.06
N ARG A 213 -4.15 28.08 51.22
CA ARG A 213 -4.46 29.41 51.73
C ARG A 213 -4.46 29.31 53.25
N LYS A 214 -3.62 30.09 53.92
CA LYS A 214 -3.96 30.67 55.22
C LYS A 214 -3.16 31.95 55.43
N MET A 215 -3.95 33.02 55.56
CA MET A 215 -3.75 34.33 56.19
C MET A 215 -2.42 35.05 55.95
#